data_AF-A0A968T760-F1
#
_entry.id   AF-A0A968T760-F1
#
_cell.length_a   1.000
_cell.length_b   1.000
_cell.length_c   1.000
_cell.angle_alpha   90.00
_cell.angle_beta   90.00
_cell.angle_gamma   90.00
#
_symmetry.space_group_name_H-M   'P 1'
#
loop_
_entity.id
_entity.type
_entity.pdbx_description
1 polymer ?
#
loop_
_entity_poly.entity_id
_entity_poly.type
_entity_poly.pdbx_seq_one_letter_code
_entity_poly.pdbx_strand_id
1 'polypeptide(L)'
;MKKLIILSFLAITGLILLNSCKKSKLVIDPGFSEHIAAFTSGEISVASVIRIELTEEVQNEAEPNSLVEEDLFDFSPGINGKAYWIDKRTIEFRPDNWLVAGKTYTGSFQLKKVKTVSSKFKVFKFEFTTIQQSFSVTIDGYEPYQTEDLLKNKITGSVITADVVNEKSLTEMVSASQDSKDLPVHWVLAENNKYTFQVDSVIRGEKESKVIIAWNGKAIDVDNKAEETVVIPSIFDFLVIEAKSFQEPNQYIEVRFSDPLNKSQDLNGLVTVNNDAELNFQIEKNMLKIYFASHISGSIHLKINKAVKNIMSYPLKTAFETDILFENIKPAVRLTGKGNVLPDSKGLIFPFEAVNLKAVDVRIIKIFENNVPQFLQVNNYDGQYQLKKSRTTCYFKNN
;
A
#
# COMPACT_ATOMS: atom_id res chain seq x y z
N MET A 1 -3.81 -23.38 -76.73
CA MET A 1 -2.48 -23.76 -76.18
C MET A 1 -2.23 -22.82 -75.00
N LYS A 2 -2.08 -23.14 -73.71
CA LYS A 2 -1.99 -24.32 -72.83
C LYS A 2 -2.66 -23.85 -71.51
N LYS A 3 -3.64 -24.54 -70.91
CA LYS A 3 -3.55 -25.61 -69.90
C LYS A 3 -2.60 -25.35 -68.71
N LEU A 4 -3.16 -25.58 -67.49
CA LEU A 4 -2.54 -25.90 -66.19
C LEU A 4 -1.83 -24.71 -65.49
N ILE A 5 -2.04 -24.39 -64.20
CA ILE A 5 -2.10 -25.26 -63.00
C ILE A 5 -3.08 -24.68 -61.96
N ILE A 6 -4.09 -25.47 -61.61
CA ILE A 6 -4.75 -25.52 -60.31
C ILE A 6 -3.78 -26.28 -59.39
N LEU A 7 -3.40 -25.74 -58.23
CA LEU A 7 -3.02 -26.43 -56.98
C LEU A 7 -2.17 -25.48 -56.09
N SER A 8 -2.77 -24.90 -55.05
CA SER A 8 -2.12 -24.61 -53.73
C SER A 8 -2.97 -23.69 -52.83
N PHE A 9 -4.27 -23.94 -52.68
CA PHE A 9 -5.10 -23.21 -51.70
C PHE A 9 -5.77 -24.12 -50.65
N LEU A 10 -5.19 -25.31 -50.41
CA LEU A 10 -5.76 -26.29 -49.50
C LEU A 10 -4.66 -27.02 -48.70
N ALA A 11 -3.91 -26.29 -47.87
CA ALA A 11 -2.96 -26.91 -46.92
C ALA A 11 -2.53 -26.00 -45.76
N ILE A 12 -3.39 -25.13 -45.21
CA ILE A 12 -3.17 -24.53 -43.87
C ILE A 12 -4.52 -24.41 -43.15
N THR A 13 -5.19 -25.54 -42.99
CA THR A 13 -6.27 -25.75 -42.01
C THR A 13 -5.86 -26.91 -41.13
N GLY A 14 -4.68 -26.77 -40.53
CA GLY A 14 -4.08 -27.71 -39.60
C GLY A 14 -3.87 -27.06 -38.25
N LEU A 15 -4.78 -27.34 -37.33
CA LEU A 15 -4.51 -27.46 -35.90
C LEU A 15 -3.96 -26.21 -35.16
N ILE A 16 -4.77 -25.14 -35.10
CA ILE A 16 -4.70 -24.23 -33.95
C ILE A 16 -5.67 -24.79 -32.89
N LEU A 17 -5.22 -25.83 -32.18
CA LEU A 17 -5.77 -26.15 -30.86
C LEU A 17 -5.29 -25.05 -29.91
N LEU A 18 -6.07 -23.98 -29.82
CA LEU A 18 -6.04 -23.10 -28.65
C LEU A 18 -6.45 -23.96 -27.46
N ASN A 19 -5.46 -24.58 -26.80
CA ASN A 19 -5.57 -25.01 -25.42
C ASN A 19 -5.73 -23.74 -24.58
N SER A 20 -6.96 -23.22 -24.57
CA SER A 20 -7.45 -22.35 -23.51
C SER A 20 -7.47 -23.22 -22.26
N CYS A 21 -6.32 -23.22 -21.57
CA CYS A 21 -6.15 -23.82 -20.27
C CYS A 21 -7.08 -23.05 -19.33
N LYS A 22 -8.33 -23.49 -19.21
CA LYS A 22 -9.22 -23.04 -18.14
C LYS A 22 -8.54 -23.41 -16.84
N LYS A 23 -7.87 -22.45 -16.18
CA LYS A 23 -7.36 -22.63 -14.83
C LYS A 23 -8.56 -22.91 -13.92
N SER A 24 -8.81 -24.18 -13.64
CA SER A 24 -9.76 -24.58 -12.61
C SER A 24 -9.17 -24.18 -11.26
N LYS A 25 -9.91 -23.39 -10.48
CA LYS A 25 -9.53 -23.06 -9.12
C LYS A 25 -9.36 -24.35 -8.32
N LEU A 26 -8.24 -24.51 -7.61
CA LEU A 26 -7.99 -25.68 -6.78
C LEU A 26 -9.09 -25.79 -5.70
N VAL A 27 -9.80 -26.91 -5.67
CA VAL A 27 -10.80 -27.21 -4.64
C VAL A 27 -10.18 -28.20 -3.66
N ILE A 28 -10.09 -27.82 -2.39
CA ILE A 28 -9.56 -28.67 -1.33
C ILE A 28 -10.65 -29.61 -0.87
N ASP A 29 -10.32 -30.90 -0.78
CA ASP A 29 -11.22 -31.91 -0.21
C ASP A 29 -11.43 -31.63 1.29
N PRO A 30 -12.67 -31.43 1.77
CA PRO A 30 -12.93 -31.14 3.18
C PRO A 30 -12.36 -32.18 4.14
N GLY A 31 -12.15 -33.43 3.71
CA GLY A 31 -11.54 -34.46 4.55
C GLY A 31 -10.11 -34.14 5.01
N PHE A 32 -9.41 -33.20 4.36
CA PHE A 32 -8.10 -32.74 4.85
C PHE A 32 -8.20 -31.94 6.16
N SER A 33 -9.37 -31.44 6.57
CA SER A 33 -9.51 -30.72 7.84
C SER A 33 -9.25 -31.59 9.07
N GLU A 34 -9.26 -32.92 8.93
CA GLU A 34 -8.87 -33.85 10.00
C GLU A 34 -7.35 -33.94 10.17
N HIS A 35 -6.57 -33.42 9.23
CA HIS A 35 -5.11 -33.56 9.20
C HIS A 35 -4.36 -32.24 9.12
N ILE A 36 -4.93 -31.24 8.45
CA ILE A 36 -4.35 -29.91 8.23
C ILE A 36 -5.23 -28.88 8.93
N ALA A 37 -4.68 -28.25 9.97
CA ALA A 37 -5.34 -27.19 10.72
C ALA A 37 -5.27 -25.85 9.97
N ALA A 38 -4.11 -25.53 9.38
CA ALA A 38 -3.89 -24.30 8.63
C ALA A 38 -2.81 -24.48 7.57
N PHE A 39 -2.83 -23.61 6.55
CA PHE A 39 -1.81 -23.58 5.51
C PHE A 39 -1.76 -22.21 4.84
N THR A 40 -0.61 -21.87 4.23
CA THR A 40 -0.47 -20.65 3.44
C THR A 40 -1.43 -20.69 2.25
N SER A 41 -2.28 -19.66 2.15
CA SER A 41 -3.27 -19.53 1.08
C SER A 41 -3.60 -18.06 0.82
N GLY A 42 -4.27 -17.80 -0.29
CA GLY A 42 -4.65 -16.44 -0.67
C GLY A 42 -3.48 -15.65 -1.25
N GLU A 43 -3.52 -14.34 -1.07
CA GLU A 43 -2.49 -13.42 -1.54
C GLU A 43 -1.41 -13.21 -0.47
N ILE A 44 -0.14 -13.38 -0.83
CA ILE A 44 1.01 -13.28 0.09
C ILE A 44 2.11 -12.39 -0.49
N SER A 45 2.93 -11.81 0.39
CA SER A 45 4.13 -11.08 -0.03
C SER A 45 5.15 -12.03 -0.68
N VAL A 46 5.94 -11.53 -1.62
CA VAL A 46 7.08 -12.23 -2.24
C VAL A 46 8.16 -12.63 -1.22
N ALA A 47 8.22 -11.96 -0.08
CA ALA A 47 9.15 -12.28 1.02
C ALA A 47 8.56 -13.29 2.03
N SER A 48 7.34 -13.79 1.79
CA SER A 48 6.68 -14.68 2.73
C SER A 48 7.31 -16.08 2.75
N VAL A 49 7.33 -16.67 3.95
CA VAL A 49 7.51 -18.11 4.14
C VAL A 49 6.20 -18.85 3.86
N ILE A 50 6.30 -20.15 3.59
CA ILE A 50 5.15 -21.01 3.28
C ILE A 50 4.98 -22.01 4.43
N ARG A 51 3.78 -22.11 5.02
CA ARG A 51 3.53 -22.92 6.22
C ARG A 51 2.43 -23.94 6.02
N ILE A 52 2.57 -25.07 6.72
CA ILE A 52 1.54 -26.09 6.95
C ILE A 52 1.47 -26.34 8.45
N GLU A 53 0.29 -26.26 9.03
CA GLU A 53 0.00 -26.64 10.41
C GLU A 53 -0.88 -27.89 10.41
N LEU A 54 -0.44 -28.91 11.14
CA LEU A 54 -1.14 -30.17 11.33
C LEU A 54 -2.16 -30.06 12.47
N THR A 55 -3.21 -30.87 12.42
CA THR A 55 -4.21 -30.96 13.51
C THR A 55 -3.66 -31.63 14.77
N GLU A 56 -2.69 -32.53 14.62
CA GLU A 56 -2.13 -33.35 15.69
C GLU A 56 -0.61 -33.19 15.73
N GLU A 57 -0.02 -33.34 16.93
CA GLU A 57 1.43 -33.40 17.09
C GLU A 57 2.01 -34.66 16.45
N VAL A 58 3.13 -34.52 15.74
CA VAL A 58 3.93 -35.68 15.32
C VAL A 58 4.78 -36.21 16.47
N GLN A 59 4.83 -37.54 16.62
CA GLN A 59 5.42 -38.18 17.81
C GLN A 59 6.94 -38.26 17.81
N ASN A 60 7.60 -38.16 16.65
CA ASN A 60 9.06 -38.23 16.51
C ASN A 60 9.50 -37.21 15.44
N GLU A 61 10.68 -36.60 15.62
CA GLU A 61 11.42 -35.78 14.62
C GLU A 61 11.15 -34.27 14.55
N ALA A 62 10.24 -33.71 15.35
CA ALA A 62 9.98 -32.27 15.35
C ALA A 62 10.59 -31.55 16.58
N GLU A 63 11.92 -31.40 16.60
CA GLU A 63 12.54 -30.41 17.51
C GLU A 63 12.26 -28.99 16.99
N PRO A 64 11.87 -28.03 17.85
CA PRO A 64 11.60 -26.66 17.41
C PRO A 64 12.79 -26.03 16.68
N ASN A 65 12.52 -25.41 15.53
CA ASN A 65 13.48 -24.85 14.58
C ASN A 65 14.50 -25.83 13.96
N SER A 66 14.23 -27.14 13.96
CA SER A 66 15.07 -28.13 13.27
C SER A 66 14.80 -28.18 11.76
N LEU A 67 15.83 -28.57 10.99
CA LEU A 67 15.72 -28.77 9.55
C LEU A 67 14.90 -30.04 9.26
N VAL A 68 14.05 -30.00 8.24
CA VAL A 68 13.37 -31.17 7.70
C VAL A 68 14.26 -31.80 6.62
N GLU A 69 14.69 -33.04 6.84
CA GLU A 69 15.56 -33.77 5.91
C GLU A 69 14.78 -34.35 4.72
N GLU A 70 13.48 -34.61 4.89
CA GLU A 70 12.62 -35.10 3.82
C GLU A 70 12.16 -33.98 2.88
N ASP A 71 12.09 -34.30 1.58
CA ASP A 71 11.40 -33.45 0.61
C ASP A 71 9.88 -33.49 0.86
N LEU A 72 9.38 -32.60 1.72
CA LEU A 72 7.97 -32.49 2.06
C LEU A 72 7.18 -31.62 1.10
N PHE A 73 7.83 -30.65 0.44
CA PHE A 73 7.18 -29.68 -0.42
C PHE A 73 7.63 -29.83 -1.87
N ASP A 74 6.68 -29.68 -2.78
CA ASP A 74 6.91 -29.49 -4.21
C ASP A 74 6.04 -28.33 -4.70
N PHE A 75 6.59 -27.45 -5.52
CA PHE A 75 5.92 -26.22 -5.96
C PHE A 75 5.91 -26.10 -7.48
N SER A 76 4.81 -25.59 -8.02
CA SER A 76 4.70 -25.21 -9.42
C SER A 76 4.11 -23.80 -9.54
N PRO A 77 4.86 -22.80 -10.06
CA PRO A 77 6.28 -22.85 -10.44
C PRO A 77 7.23 -23.28 -9.31
N GLY A 78 8.42 -23.78 -9.66
CA GLY A 78 9.40 -24.27 -8.68
C GLY A 78 9.89 -23.17 -7.73
N ILE A 79 10.07 -23.53 -6.46
CA ILE A 79 10.63 -22.67 -5.42
C ILE A 79 11.78 -23.42 -4.75
N ASN A 80 12.98 -22.85 -4.79
CA ASN A 80 14.12 -23.37 -4.04
C ASN A 80 14.06 -22.86 -2.60
N GLY A 81 14.37 -23.71 -1.63
CA GLY A 81 14.31 -23.37 -0.22
C GLY A 81 14.46 -24.59 0.68
N LYS A 82 14.30 -24.36 1.98
CA LYS A 82 14.43 -25.40 3.02
C LYS A 82 13.22 -25.41 3.93
N ALA A 83 12.80 -26.60 4.36
CA ALA A 83 11.72 -26.76 5.33
C ALA A 83 12.28 -26.92 6.74
N TYR A 84 11.57 -26.35 7.72
CA TYR A 84 11.92 -26.41 9.13
C TYR A 84 10.69 -26.78 9.95
N TRP A 85 10.89 -27.63 10.96
CA TRP A 85 9.90 -27.80 12.02
C TRP A 85 9.94 -26.57 12.91
N ILE A 86 8.84 -25.82 12.99
CA ILE A 86 8.73 -24.69 13.93
C ILE A 86 8.32 -25.19 15.31
N ASP A 87 7.45 -26.19 15.33
CA ASP A 87 7.00 -26.94 16.50
C ASP A 87 6.51 -28.33 16.04
N LYS A 88 5.90 -29.11 16.94
CA LYS A 88 5.43 -30.47 16.65
C LYS A 88 4.24 -30.56 15.68
N ARG A 89 3.69 -29.44 15.24
CA ARG A 89 2.52 -29.34 14.36
C ARG A 89 2.80 -28.47 13.14
N THR A 90 3.77 -27.56 13.21
CA THR A 90 3.98 -26.54 12.18
C THR A 90 5.27 -26.78 11.43
N ILE A 91 5.17 -26.85 10.10
CA ILE A 91 6.31 -26.91 9.18
C ILE A 91 6.32 -25.64 8.35
N GLU A 92 7.48 -25.00 8.27
CA GLU A 92 7.73 -23.78 7.52
C GLU A 92 8.78 -24.02 6.43
N PHE A 93 8.38 -23.83 5.17
CA PHE A 93 9.28 -23.75 4.04
C PHE A 93 9.75 -22.30 3.84
N ARG A 94 11.07 -22.11 3.86
CA ARG A 94 11.75 -20.82 3.67
C ARG A 94 12.38 -20.79 2.27
N PRO A 95 11.85 -19.98 1.34
CA PRO A 95 12.46 -19.78 0.04
C PRO A 95 13.88 -19.20 0.15
N ASP A 96 14.79 -19.64 -0.72
CA ASP A 96 16.17 -19.10 -0.79
C ASP A 96 16.22 -17.67 -1.34
N ASN A 97 15.23 -17.33 -2.18
CA ASN A 97 15.07 -16.03 -2.80
C ASN A 97 13.61 -15.60 -2.70
N TRP A 98 13.35 -14.31 -2.83
CA TRP A 98 11.99 -13.80 -2.96
C TRP A 98 11.26 -14.48 -4.12
N LEU A 99 9.97 -14.75 -3.90
CA LEU A 99 9.09 -15.31 -4.90
C LEU A 99 8.90 -14.33 -6.06
N VAL A 100 8.44 -14.84 -7.20
CA VAL A 100 8.14 -13.99 -8.35
C VAL A 100 6.80 -13.29 -8.09
N ALA A 101 6.74 -11.98 -8.27
CA ALA A 101 5.53 -11.18 -8.05
C ALA A 101 4.40 -11.55 -9.02
N GLY A 102 3.14 -11.43 -8.58
CA GLY A 102 1.95 -11.68 -9.41
C GLY A 102 1.81 -13.11 -9.93
N LYS A 103 2.43 -14.09 -9.26
CA LYS A 103 2.41 -15.50 -9.67
C LYS A 103 1.57 -16.32 -8.72
N THR A 104 0.72 -17.17 -9.30
CA THR A 104 0.04 -18.24 -8.58
C THR A 104 0.93 -19.47 -8.51
N TYR A 105 1.13 -20.00 -7.31
CA TYR A 105 1.88 -21.20 -7.03
C TYR A 105 0.94 -22.30 -6.52
N THR A 106 1.11 -23.50 -7.04
CA THR A 106 0.50 -24.72 -6.48
C THR A 106 1.55 -25.44 -5.65
N GLY A 107 1.28 -25.62 -4.36
CA GLY A 107 2.09 -26.41 -3.44
C GLY A 107 1.53 -27.81 -3.26
N SER A 108 2.40 -28.82 -3.24
CA SER A 108 2.08 -30.21 -2.89
C SER A 108 2.87 -30.60 -1.64
N PHE A 109 2.16 -30.87 -0.56
CA PHE A 109 2.72 -31.30 0.71
C PHE A 109 2.58 -32.81 0.89
N GLN A 110 3.69 -33.51 1.10
CA GLN A 110 3.77 -34.98 1.20
C GLN A 110 3.36 -35.49 2.59
N LEU A 111 2.08 -35.33 2.96
CA LEU A 111 1.55 -35.70 4.28
C LEU A 111 1.89 -37.15 4.70
N LYS A 112 1.95 -38.08 3.74
CA LYS A 112 2.34 -39.49 3.97
C LYS A 112 3.73 -39.67 4.60
N LYS A 113 4.63 -38.70 4.42
CA LYS A 113 6.00 -38.73 4.97
C LYS A 113 6.03 -38.27 6.43
N VAL A 114 4.94 -37.66 6.90
CA VAL A 114 4.86 -37.00 8.21
C VAL A 114 3.96 -37.77 9.17
N LYS A 115 2.85 -38.35 8.68
CA LYS A 115 2.00 -39.24 9.48
C LYS A 115 1.32 -40.31 8.62
N THR A 116 0.88 -41.37 9.28
CA THR A 116 0.07 -42.42 8.66
C THR A 116 -1.30 -41.86 8.30
N VAL A 117 -1.66 -41.93 7.02
CA VAL A 117 -2.94 -41.48 6.47
C VAL A 117 -3.44 -42.44 5.40
N SER A 118 -4.75 -42.40 5.14
CA SER A 118 -5.35 -43.19 4.06
C SER A 118 -4.80 -42.77 2.69
N SER A 119 -4.94 -43.62 1.68
CA SER A 119 -4.43 -43.38 0.31
C SER A 119 -4.89 -42.05 -0.29
N LYS A 120 -6.10 -41.61 0.09
CA LYS A 120 -6.72 -40.36 -0.37
C LYS A 120 -6.01 -39.11 0.14
N PHE A 121 -5.43 -39.15 1.34
CA PHE A 121 -4.86 -37.97 2.01
C PHE A 121 -3.33 -37.92 1.98
N LYS A 122 -2.68 -38.77 1.15
CA LYS A 122 -1.21 -38.86 1.10
C LYS A 122 -0.51 -37.56 0.67
N VAL A 123 -1.17 -36.76 -0.16
CA VAL A 123 -0.64 -35.49 -0.69
C VAL A 123 -1.69 -34.41 -0.52
N PHE A 124 -1.36 -33.38 0.24
CA PHE A 124 -2.20 -32.20 0.39
C PHE A 124 -1.78 -31.17 -0.65
N LYS A 125 -2.72 -30.70 -1.48
CA LYS A 125 -2.48 -29.65 -2.46
C LYS A 125 -3.10 -28.35 -1.99
N PHE A 126 -2.35 -27.27 -2.13
CA PHE A 126 -2.80 -25.92 -1.80
C PHE A 126 -2.31 -24.91 -2.84
N GLU A 127 -2.91 -23.72 -2.82
CA GLU A 127 -2.61 -22.65 -3.76
C GLU A 127 -2.48 -21.33 -3.01
N PHE A 128 -1.50 -20.54 -3.41
CA PHE A 128 -1.34 -19.14 -3.01
C PHE A 128 -0.90 -18.32 -4.22
N THR A 129 -1.11 -17.02 -4.15
CA THR A 129 -0.68 -16.07 -5.17
C THR A 129 0.17 -15.00 -4.53
N THR A 130 1.26 -14.60 -5.17
CA THR A 130 2.06 -13.47 -4.72
C THR A 130 1.43 -12.16 -5.17
N ILE A 131 1.54 -11.13 -4.34
CA ILE A 131 1.06 -9.78 -4.67
C ILE A 131 1.64 -9.35 -6.03
N GLN A 132 0.78 -8.88 -6.93
CA GLN A 132 1.22 -8.25 -8.17
C GLN A 132 1.87 -6.92 -7.83
N GLN A 133 3.16 -6.78 -8.17
CA GLN A 133 3.88 -5.56 -7.85
C GLN A 133 3.31 -4.39 -8.66
N SER A 134 3.23 -3.24 -8.00
CA SER A 134 2.91 -1.95 -8.61
C SER A 134 3.53 -0.86 -7.74
N PHE A 135 3.65 0.35 -8.29
CA PHE A 135 4.16 1.47 -7.54
C PHE A 135 3.50 2.78 -7.97
N SER A 136 3.54 3.75 -7.07
CA SER A 136 3.21 5.15 -7.34
C SER A 136 4.31 6.03 -6.77
N VAL A 137 4.56 7.16 -7.44
CA VAL A 137 5.55 8.15 -7.01
C VAL A 137 4.80 9.45 -6.73
N THR A 138 5.14 10.10 -5.63
CA THR A 138 4.65 11.43 -5.26
C THR A 138 5.83 12.34 -5.01
N ILE A 139 5.85 13.51 -5.64
CA ILE A 139 6.81 14.57 -5.35
C ILE A 139 6.17 15.50 -4.33
N ASP A 140 6.79 15.60 -3.15
CA ASP A 140 6.25 16.41 -2.04
C ASP A 140 6.58 17.89 -2.23
N GLY A 141 7.69 18.20 -2.91
CA GLY A 141 8.09 19.54 -3.32
C GLY A 141 9.50 19.90 -2.88
N TYR A 142 9.96 21.10 -3.27
CA TYR A 142 11.30 21.57 -2.92
C TYR A 142 11.35 22.30 -1.58
N GLU A 143 12.45 22.16 -0.86
CA GLU A 143 12.71 22.87 0.38
C GLU A 143 14.19 23.30 0.47
N PRO A 144 14.50 24.39 1.16
CA PRO A 144 15.88 24.79 1.42
C PRO A 144 16.52 23.84 2.43
N TYR A 145 17.81 23.53 2.23
CA TYR A 145 18.58 22.71 3.18
C TYR A 145 18.64 23.39 4.54
N GLN A 146 19.00 24.67 4.53
CA GLN A 146 19.15 25.51 5.71
C GLN A 146 18.37 26.80 5.50
N THR A 147 17.84 27.35 6.57
CA THR A 147 16.98 28.53 6.51
C THR A 147 17.70 29.79 5.95
N GLU A 148 19.03 29.85 6.08
CA GLU A 148 19.83 31.00 5.66
C GLU A 148 20.51 30.80 4.30
N ASP A 149 20.63 29.55 3.82
CA ASP A 149 21.20 29.21 2.51
C ASP A 149 20.07 29.01 1.49
N LEU A 150 19.73 30.07 0.75
CA LEU A 150 18.70 30.03 -0.29
C LEU A 150 19.16 29.32 -1.57
N LEU A 151 20.47 29.15 -1.75
CA LEU A 151 21.05 28.61 -2.98
C LEU A 151 20.94 27.09 -3.01
N LYS A 152 21.19 26.43 -1.86
CA LYS A 152 21.13 24.98 -1.75
C LYS A 152 19.76 24.50 -1.29
N ASN A 153 19.11 23.77 -2.17
CA ASN A 153 17.79 23.21 -1.95
C ASN A 153 17.81 21.70 -2.18
N LYS A 154 16.74 21.06 -1.74
CA LYS A 154 16.45 19.65 -1.99
C LYS A 154 15.01 19.50 -2.43
N ILE A 155 14.72 18.37 -3.06
CA ILE A 155 13.34 17.96 -3.35
C ILE A 155 13.09 16.65 -2.63
N THR A 156 11.96 16.55 -1.94
CA THR A 156 11.54 15.30 -1.29
C THR A 156 10.41 14.66 -2.09
N GLY A 157 10.35 13.34 -2.02
CA GLY A 157 9.25 12.58 -2.57
C GLY A 157 9.17 11.20 -1.92
N SER A 158 8.13 10.46 -2.30
CA SER A 158 7.95 9.09 -1.83
C SER A 158 7.51 8.15 -2.93
N VAL A 159 7.92 6.89 -2.80
CA VAL A 159 7.48 5.78 -3.61
C VAL A 159 6.68 4.84 -2.72
N ILE A 160 5.45 4.54 -3.11
CA ILE A 160 4.61 3.54 -2.45
C ILE A 160 4.52 2.33 -3.37
N THR A 161 4.83 1.15 -2.86
CA THR A 161 4.76 -0.12 -3.61
C THR A 161 3.70 -1.06 -3.04
N ALA A 162 3.18 -1.96 -3.87
CA ALA A 162 2.18 -2.93 -3.43
C ALA A 162 2.78 -4.00 -2.51
N ASP A 163 4.04 -4.35 -2.74
CA ASP A 163 4.79 -5.30 -1.93
C ASP A 163 6.23 -4.82 -1.72
N VAL A 164 6.97 -5.52 -0.87
CA VAL A 164 8.35 -5.19 -0.50
C VAL A 164 9.27 -5.07 -1.72
N VAL A 165 10.20 -4.11 -1.65
CA VAL A 165 11.24 -3.86 -2.64
C VAL A 165 12.61 -3.86 -1.95
N ASN A 166 13.61 -4.46 -2.59
CA ASN A 166 14.98 -4.45 -2.08
C ASN A 166 15.67 -3.12 -2.40
N GLU A 167 16.63 -2.72 -1.57
CA GLU A 167 17.33 -1.43 -1.67
C GLU A 167 17.99 -1.20 -3.04
N LYS A 168 18.56 -2.24 -3.65
CA LYS A 168 19.17 -2.14 -4.98
C LYS A 168 18.13 -1.75 -6.04
N SER A 169 16.98 -2.43 -6.05
CA SER A 169 15.92 -2.14 -7.02
C SER A 169 15.34 -0.74 -6.80
N LEU A 170 15.23 -0.33 -5.54
CA LEU A 170 14.74 0.99 -5.15
C LEU A 170 15.66 2.13 -5.67
N THR A 171 16.98 1.97 -5.57
CA THR A 171 17.93 2.98 -6.09
C THR A 171 17.94 3.08 -7.62
N GLU A 172 17.54 2.03 -8.34
CA GLU A 172 17.38 2.04 -9.80
C GLU A 172 16.04 2.65 -10.25
N MET A 173 15.08 2.85 -9.34
CA MET A 173 13.72 3.30 -9.69
C MET A 173 13.60 4.80 -9.92
N VAL A 174 14.40 5.64 -9.26
CA VAL A 174 14.26 7.11 -9.29
C VAL A 174 15.58 7.76 -9.67
N SER A 175 15.53 8.67 -10.64
CA SER A 175 16.66 9.52 -11.02
C SER A 175 16.22 10.98 -11.08
N ALA A 176 17.18 11.89 -10.90
CA ALA A 176 16.94 13.32 -10.98
C ALA A 176 18.06 14.02 -11.73
N SER A 177 17.73 15.07 -12.47
CA SER A 177 18.72 15.91 -13.16
C SER A 177 18.32 17.37 -13.16
N GLN A 178 19.31 18.26 -13.16
CA GLN A 178 19.15 19.70 -13.31
C GLN A 178 20.18 20.20 -14.31
N ASP A 179 19.73 20.96 -15.32
CA ASP A 179 20.60 21.49 -16.39
C ASP A 179 21.48 20.41 -17.05
N SER A 180 20.90 19.23 -17.30
CA SER A 180 21.58 18.03 -17.85
C SER A 180 22.67 17.43 -16.96
N LYS A 181 22.75 17.82 -15.68
CA LYS A 181 23.61 17.18 -14.68
C LYS A 181 22.78 16.28 -13.78
N ASP A 182 23.25 15.06 -13.56
CA ASP A 182 22.62 14.14 -12.63
C ASP A 182 22.74 14.66 -11.19
N LEU A 183 21.65 14.57 -10.45
CA LEU A 183 21.58 14.91 -9.04
C LEU A 183 21.57 13.64 -8.19
N PRO A 184 22.27 13.62 -7.04
CA PRO A 184 22.20 12.49 -6.11
C PRO A 184 20.79 12.30 -5.57
N VAL A 185 20.34 11.04 -5.50
CA VAL A 185 19.08 10.65 -4.85
C VAL A 185 19.39 9.77 -3.65
N HIS A 186 18.93 10.19 -2.47
CA HIS A 186 19.16 9.48 -1.21
C HIS A 186 17.85 8.98 -0.62
N TRP A 187 17.82 7.73 -0.17
CA TRP A 187 16.66 7.14 0.51
C TRP A 187 16.79 7.35 2.01
N VAL A 188 15.71 7.84 2.64
CA VAL A 188 15.75 8.37 4.02
C VAL A 188 14.95 7.50 4.99
N LEU A 189 13.83 6.93 4.55
CA LEU A 189 12.94 6.14 5.41
C LEU A 189 12.22 5.07 4.58
N ALA A 190 12.01 3.91 5.19
CA ALA A 190 11.18 2.83 4.65
C ALA A 190 10.22 2.31 5.73
N GLU A 191 8.93 2.57 5.58
CA GLU A 191 7.88 2.10 6.50
C GLU A 191 6.68 1.60 5.69
N ASN A 192 6.21 0.37 5.95
CA ASN A 192 4.99 -0.19 5.35
C ASN A 192 4.92 -0.02 3.81
N ASN A 193 5.98 -0.40 3.09
CA ASN A 193 6.12 -0.27 1.62
C ASN A 193 6.06 1.18 1.10
N LYS A 194 6.21 2.18 1.98
CA LYS A 194 6.45 3.57 1.61
C LYS A 194 7.93 3.89 1.82
N TYR A 195 8.56 4.37 0.76
CA TYR A 195 9.98 4.69 0.71
C TYR A 195 10.13 6.18 0.40
N THR A 196 10.75 6.94 1.30
CA THR A 196 10.97 8.38 1.12
C THR A 196 12.36 8.62 0.54
N PHE A 197 12.45 9.45 -0.50
CA PHE A 197 13.70 9.86 -1.11
C PHE A 197 13.89 11.39 -1.06
N GLN A 198 15.14 11.80 -1.16
CA GLN A 198 15.59 13.17 -1.24
C GLN A 198 16.52 13.34 -2.44
N VAL A 199 16.15 14.22 -3.36
CA VAL A 199 17.04 14.73 -4.40
C VAL A 199 17.91 15.81 -3.79
N ASP A 200 19.22 15.58 -3.78
CA ASP A 200 20.22 16.47 -3.22
C ASP A 200 20.72 17.50 -4.24
N SER A 201 21.40 18.53 -3.75
CA SER A 201 22.23 19.43 -4.55
C SER A 201 21.47 20.17 -5.64
N VAL A 202 20.17 20.42 -5.39
CA VAL A 202 19.34 21.27 -6.24
C VAL A 202 19.79 22.71 -6.05
N ILE A 203 20.26 23.33 -7.13
CA ILE A 203 20.77 24.71 -7.10
C ILE A 203 19.69 25.67 -7.54
N ARG A 204 19.43 26.67 -6.71
CA ARG A 204 18.58 27.81 -7.07
C ARG A 204 19.45 28.97 -7.54
N GLY A 205 19.53 29.15 -8.85
CA GLY A 205 20.38 30.14 -9.50
C GLY A 205 19.72 31.49 -9.74
N GLU A 206 20.44 32.40 -10.40
CA GLU A 206 19.93 33.73 -10.78
C GLU A 206 18.77 33.68 -11.78
N LYS A 207 18.68 32.59 -12.56
CA LYS A 207 17.61 32.33 -13.52
C LYS A 207 16.80 31.14 -13.05
N GLU A 208 15.52 31.12 -13.43
CA GLU A 208 14.68 29.95 -13.29
C GLU A 208 15.34 28.75 -13.99
N SER A 209 15.32 27.59 -13.33
CA SER A 209 15.78 26.31 -13.86
C SER A 209 14.75 25.22 -13.57
N LYS A 210 15.03 24.01 -14.03
CA LYS A 210 14.11 22.87 -13.92
C LYS A 210 14.86 21.66 -13.41
N VAL A 211 14.26 20.96 -12.45
CA VAL A 211 14.68 19.62 -12.05
C VAL A 211 13.73 18.62 -12.68
N ILE A 212 14.27 17.68 -13.45
CA ILE A 212 13.52 16.55 -14.02
C ILE A 212 13.72 15.38 -13.08
N ILE A 213 12.63 14.87 -12.51
CA ILE A 213 12.61 13.65 -11.69
C ILE A 213 11.93 12.58 -12.52
N ALA A 214 12.67 11.54 -12.87
CA ALA A 214 12.18 10.42 -13.66
C ALA A 214 12.13 9.15 -12.81
N TRP A 215 11.17 8.29 -13.10
CA TRP A 215 11.08 6.99 -12.46
C TRP A 215 10.74 5.86 -13.42
N ASN A 216 11.22 4.66 -13.10
CA ASN A 216 11.08 3.46 -13.93
C ASN A 216 10.92 2.21 -13.07
N GLY A 217 9.81 1.49 -13.28
CA GLY A 217 9.49 0.26 -12.56
C GLY A 217 10.19 -1.00 -13.03
N LYS A 218 11.07 -0.93 -14.03
CA LYS A 218 11.70 -2.13 -14.62
C LYS A 218 12.48 -2.97 -13.62
N ALA A 219 13.14 -2.34 -12.64
CA ALA A 219 13.89 -3.05 -11.59
C ALA A 219 13.01 -3.96 -10.71
N ILE A 220 11.70 -3.71 -10.70
CA ILE A 220 10.69 -4.47 -9.94
C ILE A 220 9.68 -5.19 -10.86
N ASP A 221 10.04 -5.38 -12.15
CA ASP A 221 9.21 -6.02 -13.18
C ASP A 221 7.84 -5.34 -13.41
N VAL A 222 7.80 -4.01 -13.29
CA VAL A 222 6.62 -3.18 -13.59
C VAL A 222 6.89 -2.32 -14.82
N ASP A 223 6.09 -2.52 -15.87
CA ASP A 223 6.14 -1.71 -17.09
C ASP A 223 5.40 -0.37 -16.91
N ASN A 224 5.96 0.47 -16.05
CA ASN A 224 5.51 1.83 -15.84
C ASN A 224 6.73 2.74 -15.66
N LYS A 225 6.74 3.84 -16.40
CA LYS A 225 7.72 4.91 -16.29
C LYS A 225 7.02 6.25 -16.51
N ALA A 226 7.45 7.25 -15.77
CA ALA A 226 7.04 8.63 -16.02
C ALA A 226 8.13 9.57 -15.50
N GLU A 227 7.94 10.85 -15.77
CA GLU A 227 8.78 11.92 -15.27
C GLU A 227 7.92 13.10 -14.86
N GLU A 228 8.41 13.85 -13.89
CA GLU A 228 7.82 15.09 -13.42
C GLU A 228 8.88 16.19 -13.44
N THR A 229 8.49 17.39 -13.87
CA THR A 229 9.37 18.55 -13.88
C THR A 229 9.01 19.48 -12.74
N VAL A 230 9.95 19.69 -11.83
CA VAL A 230 9.85 20.68 -10.76
C VAL A 230 10.54 21.97 -11.22
N VAL A 231 9.78 23.06 -11.27
CA VAL A 231 10.33 24.39 -11.58
C VAL A 231 11.04 24.94 -10.35
N ILE A 232 12.28 25.38 -10.53
CA ILE A 232 13.11 26.02 -9.51
C ILE A 232 13.18 27.52 -9.83
N PRO A 233 12.54 28.39 -9.05
CA PRO A 233 12.50 29.83 -9.34
C PRO A 233 13.88 30.48 -9.26
N SER A 234 14.03 31.65 -9.87
CA SER A 234 15.20 32.50 -9.62
C SER A 234 15.38 32.77 -8.12
N ILE A 235 16.63 32.85 -7.66
CA ILE A 235 17.00 33.25 -6.29
C ILE A 235 16.53 34.67 -5.94
N PHE A 236 16.21 35.50 -6.94
CA PHE A 236 15.70 36.86 -6.75
C PHE A 236 14.18 36.94 -6.61
N ASP A 237 13.47 35.85 -6.87
CA ASP A 237 12.01 35.82 -6.91
C ASP A 237 11.43 35.16 -5.66
N PHE A 238 10.82 35.93 -4.76
CA PHE A 238 10.03 35.37 -3.65
C PHE A 238 8.57 35.13 -4.07
N LEU A 239 8.19 33.86 -4.19
CA LEU A 239 6.93 33.39 -4.79
C LEU A 239 6.23 32.33 -3.92
N VAL A 240 4.93 32.17 -4.15
CA VAL A 240 4.19 30.95 -3.76
C VAL A 240 4.38 29.91 -4.86
N ILE A 241 4.81 28.72 -4.48
CA ILE A 241 5.11 27.61 -5.37
C ILE A 241 3.90 26.69 -5.49
N GLU A 242 3.29 26.38 -4.36
CA GLU A 242 2.22 25.40 -4.28
C GLU A 242 1.33 25.68 -3.06
N ALA A 243 0.05 25.31 -3.19
CA ALA A 243 -0.87 25.23 -2.06
C ALA A 243 -1.66 23.91 -2.15
N LYS A 244 -1.57 23.08 -1.11
CA LYS A 244 -2.20 21.75 -1.03
C LYS A 244 -3.03 21.62 0.24
N SER A 245 -4.19 20.99 0.13
CA SER A 245 -5.01 20.60 1.29
C SER A 245 -4.60 19.24 1.84
N PHE A 246 -4.54 19.11 3.15
CA PHE A 246 -4.37 17.86 3.88
C PHE A 246 -5.60 17.66 4.78
N GLN A 247 -6.10 16.43 4.86
CA GLN A 247 -7.28 16.09 5.68
C GLN A 247 -6.95 15.26 6.91
N GLU A 248 -5.89 14.45 6.85
CA GLU A 248 -5.53 13.47 7.88
C GLU A 248 -4.05 13.63 8.29
N PRO A 249 -3.70 13.47 9.57
CA PRO A 249 -4.60 13.27 10.72
C PRO A 249 -5.32 14.56 11.18
N ASN A 250 -4.87 15.73 10.72
CA ASN A 250 -5.49 17.02 10.99
C ASN A 250 -5.71 17.75 9.66
N GLN A 251 -6.76 18.57 9.60
CA GLN A 251 -7.07 19.34 8.41
C GLN A 251 -6.28 20.65 8.36
N TYR A 252 -5.53 20.86 7.28
CA TYR A 252 -4.78 22.10 7.05
C TYR A 252 -4.54 22.35 5.56
N ILE A 253 -4.18 23.58 5.22
CA ILE A 253 -3.53 23.90 3.93
C ILE A 253 -2.03 24.02 4.18
N GLU A 254 -1.22 23.33 3.38
CA GLU A 254 0.20 23.63 3.26
C GLU A 254 0.41 24.56 2.07
N VAL A 255 1.00 25.72 2.34
CA VAL A 255 1.49 26.63 1.30
C VAL A 255 3.01 26.58 1.30
N ARG A 256 3.58 26.24 0.15
CA ARG A 256 5.02 26.20 -0.06
C ARG A 256 5.47 27.45 -0.79
N PHE A 257 6.45 28.12 -0.22
CA PHE A 257 7.05 29.33 -0.75
C PHE A 257 8.43 29.04 -1.32
N SER A 258 8.94 29.98 -2.11
CA SER A 258 10.27 29.82 -2.69
C SER A 258 11.43 30.01 -1.72
N ASP A 259 11.16 30.73 -0.65
CA ASP A 259 12.12 31.14 0.36
C ASP A 259 11.54 30.80 1.73
N PRO A 260 12.40 30.57 2.74
CA PRO A 260 11.96 30.53 4.13
C PRO A 260 11.20 31.79 4.53
N LEU A 261 10.12 31.62 5.28
CA LEU A 261 9.33 32.72 5.81
C LEU A 261 9.98 33.31 7.06
N ASN A 262 9.72 34.60 7.31
CA ASN A 262 10.06 35.20 8.59
C ASN A 262 9.16 34.62 9.69
N LYS A 263 9.77 33.90 10.66
CA LYS A 263 9.05 33.22 11.75
C LYS A 263 8.34 34.15 12.74
N SER A 264 8.74 35.42 12.84
CA SER A 264 8.14 36.37 13.78
C SER A 264 7.08 37.27 13.15
N GLN A 265 6.79 37.09 11.86
CA GLN A 265 5.76 37.85 11.15
C GLN A 265 4.36 37.48 11.66
N ASP A 266 3.53 38.51 11.87
CA ASP A 266 2.09 38.34 12.02
C ASP A 266 1.45 38.10 10.65
N LEU A 267 0.75 36.97 10.52
CA LEU A 267 0.07 36.57 9.28
C LEU A 267 -1.42 36.93 9.28
N ASN A 268 -1.95 37.45 10.39
CA ASN A 268 -3.34 37.89 10.48
C ASN A 268 -3.65 38.98 9.44
N GLY A 269 -4.69 38.78 8.64
CA GLY A 269 -5.05 39.67 7.53
C GLY A 269 -4.11 39.62 6.31
N LEU A 270 -2.94 38.99 6.42
CA LEU A 270 -2.07 38.70 5.28
C LEU A 270 -2.43 37.38 4.61
N VAL A 271 -2.95 36.42 5.39
CA VAL A 271 -3.45 35.14 4.91
C VAL A 271 -4.90 35.02 5.32
N THR A 272 -5.79 34.84 4.36
CA THR A 272 -7.24 34.76 4.59
C THR A 272 -7.86 33.60 3.83
N VAL A 273 -8.90 33.02 4.41
CA VAL A 273 -9.70 31.94 3.80
C VAL A 273 -11.18 32.33 3.93
N ASN A 274 -11.93 32.25 2.82
CA ASN A 274 -13.39 32.47 2.80
C ASN A 274 -13.88 33.73 3.53
N ASN A 275 -13.22 34.88 3.30
CA ASN A 275 -13.52 36.16 3.97
C ASN A 275 -13.46 36.07 5.51
N ASP A 276 -12.26 35.79 6.03
CA ASP A 276 -11.85 35.90 7.44
C ASP A 276 -12.34 34.80 8.39
N ALA A 277 -12.22 33.54 7.97
CA ALA A 277 -12.23 32.42 8.92
C ALA A 277 -11.13 32.60 10.00
N GLU A 278 -11.36 32.08 11.20
CA GLU A 278 -10.34 32.04 12.25
C GLU A 278 -9.28 30.97 11.93
N LEU A 279 -8.02 31.40 11.79
CA LEU A 279 -6.90 30.57 11.32
C LEU A 279 -5.78 30.52 12.35
N ASN A 280 -5.12 29.37 12.43
CA ASN A 280 -3.86 29.20 13.14
C ASN A 280 -2.75 28.89 12.15
N PHE A 281 -1.56 29.45 12.39
CA PHE A 281 -0.44 29.36 11.47
C PHE A 281 0.76 28.67 12.10
N GLN A 282 1.42 27.81 11.33
CA GLN A 282 2.69 27.20 11.70
C GLN A 282 3.67 27.36 10.54
N ILE A 283 4.79 28.03 10.81
CA ILE A 283 5.86 28.27 9.84
C ILE A 283 6.98 27.24 10.04
N GLU A 284 7.26 26.46 9.01
CA GLU A 284 8.35 25.48 8.95
C GLU A 284 9.21 25.78 7.72
N LYS A 285 10.31 26.53 7.91
CA LYS A 285 11.17 27.03 6.82
C LYS A 285 10.34 27.78 5.77
N ASN A 286 10.24 27.25 4.55
CA ASN A 286 9.49 27.80 3.42
C ASN A 286 8.05 27.27 3.34
N MET A 287 7.59 26.53 4.34
CA MET A 287 6.22 26.01 4.41
C MET A 287 5.41 26.78 5.45
N LEU A 288 4.19 27.12 5.09
CA LEU A 288 3.17 27.63 5.99
C LEU A 288 2.04 26.60 6.06
N LYS A 289 1.81 26.06 7.26
CA LYS A 289 0.62 25.27 7.56
C LYS A 289 -0.46 26.19 8.12
N ILE A 290 -1.62 26.18 7.48
CA ILE A 290 -2.80 26.97 7.83
C ILE A 290 -3.84 26.00 8.37
N TYR A 291 -4.07 26.05 9.67
CA TYR A 291 -5.09 25.25 10.35
C TYR A 291 -6.36 26.05 10.56
N PHE A 292 -7.49 25.35 10.51
CA PHE A 292 -8.81 25.94 10.70
C PHE A 292 -9.29 25.73 12.13
N ALA A 293 -10.02 26.69 12.69
CA ALA A 293 -10.66 26.53 14.00
C ALA A 293 -11.79 25.48 13.99
N SER A 294 -12.37 25.20 12.82
CA SER A 294 -13.42 24.20 12.64
C SER A 294 -13.23 23.42 11.34
N HIS A 295 -13.85 22.25 11.25
CA HIS A 295 -13.75 21.41 10.06
C HIS A 295 -14.33 22.10 8.82
N ILE A 296 -13.57 22.09 7.74
CA ILE A 296 -13.92 22.70 6.45
C ILE A 296 -14.36 21.60 5.47
N SER A 297 -15.33 21.90 4.62
CA SER A 297 -15.69 21.01 3.51
C SER A 297 -16.02 21.82 2.27
N GLY A 298 -15.79 21.21 1.09
CA GLY A 298 -16.04 21.86 -0.19
C GLY A 298 -14.91 22.79 -0.64
N SER A 299 -15.21 23.65 -1.60
CA SER A 299 -14.24 24.59 -2.17
C SER A 299 -14.11 25.80 -1.26
N ILE A 300 -12.86 26.15 -0.93
CA ILE A 300 -12.54 27.37 -0.19
C ILE A 300 -11.59 28.25 -0.98
N HIS A 301 -11.68 29.56 -0.76
CA HIS A 301 -10.86 30.53 -1.46
C HIS A 301 -9.73 31.01 -0.53
N LEU A 302 -8.49 30.66 -0.86
CA LEU A 302 -7.27 31.08 -0.15
C LEU A 302 -6.71 32.35 -0.78
N LYS A 303 -6.39 33.35 0.04
CA LYS A 303 -5.65 34.55 -0.37
C LYS A 303 -4.41 34.77 0.47
N ILE A 304 -3.31 35.09 -0.20
CA ILE A 304 -2.02 35.42 0.39
C ILE A 304 -1.61 36.79 -0.15
N ASN A 305 -1.54 37.75 0.76
CA ASN A 305 -1.19 39.12 0.44
C ASN A 305 0.29 39.24 0.05
N LYS A 306 0.58 40.11 -0.92
CA LYS A 306 1.96 40.40 -1.35
C LYS A 306 2.88 40.87 -0.22
N ALA A 307 2.32 41.38 0.88
CA ALA A 307 3.08 41.88 2.03
C ALA A 307 3.66 40.78 2.93
N VAL A 308 3.31 39.50 2.71
CA VAL A 308 4.01 38.37 3.35
C VAL A 308 5.49 38.43 2.99
N LYS A 309 6.36 38.27 3.99
CA LYS A 309 7.82 38.40 3.84
C LYS A 309 8.58 37.09 4.04
N ASN A 310 9.66 36.94 3.28
CA ASN A 310 10.67 35.91 3.54
C ASN A 310 11.55 36.27 4.75
N ILE A 311 12.48 35.37 5.11
CA ILE A 311 13.41 35.54 6.24
C ILE A 311 14.31 36.78 6.11
N MET A 312 14.57 37.23 4.88
CA MET A 312 15.34 38.43 4.57
C MET A 312 14.47 39.71 4.51
N SER A 313 13.21 39.63 4.95
CA SER A 313 12.23 40.70 4.95
C SER A 313 11.80 41.22 3.56
N TYR A 314 12.12 40.50 2.49
CA TYR A 314 11.60 40.80 1.15
C TYR A 314 10.14 40.33 1.02
N PRO A 315 9.24 41.17 0.51
CA PRO A 315 7.84 40.82 0.29
C PRO A 315 7.68 39.91 -0.93
N LEU A 316 6.56 39.17 -1.00
CA LEU A 316 6.18 38.41 -2.18
C LEU A 316 6.14 39.32 -3.42
N LYS A 317 6.56 38.78 -4.56
CA LYS A 317 6.55 39.51 -5.84
C LYS A 317 5.12 39.91 -6.25
N THR A 318 4.17 39.00 -6.05
CA THR A 318 2.73 39.20 -6.33
C THR A 318 1.89 38.57 -5.23
N ALA A 319 0.66 39.06 -5.04
CA ALA A 319 -0.32 38.36 -4.23
C ALA A 319 -0.68 37.01 -4.89
N PHE A 320 -1.13 36.06 -4.10
CA PHE A 320 -1.54 34.74 -4.57
C PHE A 320 -2.96 34.45 -4.10
N GLU A 321 -3.82 34.03 -5.02
CA GLU A 321 -5.20 33.62 -4.73
C GLU A 321 -5.49 32.31 -5.46
N THR A 322 -6.10 31.34 -4.77
CA THR A 322 -6.50 30.06 -5.37
C THR A 322 -7.70 29.47 -4.64
N ASP A 323 -8.51 28.70 -5.37
CA ASP A 323 -9.51 27.84 -4.77
C ASP A 323 -8.87 26.49 -4.40
N ILE A 324 -9.21 25.98 -3.21
CA ILE A 324 -8.73 24.71 -2.67
C ILE A 324 -9.95 23.86 -2.32
N LEU A 325 -9.97 22.63 -2.82
CA LEU A 325 -11.06 21.70 -2.57
C LEU A 325 -10.74 20.79 -1.39
N PHE A 326 -11.56 20.85 -0.35
CA PHE A 326 -11.60 19.83 0.70
C PHE A 326 -12.68 18.81 0.36
N GLU A 327 -12.25 17.61 -0.03
CA GLU A 327 -13.18 16.53 -0.35
C GLU A 327 -14.04 16.19 0.86
N ASN A 328 -15.34 16.09 0.64
CA ASN A 328 -16.25 15.69 1.69
C ASN A 328 -16.17 14.17 1.87
N ILE A 329 -15.59 13.72 2.99
CA ILE A 329 -15.51 12.29 3.29
C ILE A 329 -16.94 11.79 3.49
N LYS A 330 -17.35 10.79 2.72
CA LYS A 330 -18.70 10.21 2.88
C LYS A 330 -18.85 9.63 4.28
N PRO A 331 -20.04 9.71 4.88
CA PRO A 331 -20.31 9.05 6.16
C PRO A 331 -19.90 7.58 6.10
N ALA A 332 -19.03 7.15 7.01
CA ALA A 332 -18.49 5.79 7.02
C ALA A 332 -18.15 5.32 8.42
N VAL A 333 -18.21 3.99 8.63
CA VAL A 333 -17.78 3.30 9.85
C VAL A 333 -16.73 2.27 9.48
N ARG A 334 -15.66 2.17 10.27
CA ARG A 334 -14.63 1.15 10.16
C ARG A 334 -14.43 0.47 11.52
N LEU A 335 -14.38 -0.85 11.55
CA LEU A 335 -14.03 -1.58 12.76
C LEU A 335 -12.52 -1.46 13.02
N THR A 336 -12.13 -1.14 14.26
CA THR A 336 -10.72 -1.15 14.64
C THR A 336 -10.30 -2.58 14.94
N GLY A 337 -9.75 -3.27 13.93
CA GLY A 337 -9.26 -4.65 14.02
C GLY A 337 -10.12 -5.70 13.31
N LYS A 338 -9.60 -6.94 13.21
CA LYS A 338 -10.23 -8.04 12.46
C LYS A 338 -11.37 -8.76 13.21
N GLY A 339 -11.70 -8.36 14.44
CA GLY A 339 -12.99 -8.70 15.10
C GLY A 339 -13.35 -10.16 15.37
N ASN A 340 -12.46 -11.14 15.18
CA ASN A 340 -12.87 -12.55 15.16
C ASN A 340 -12.81 -13.28 16.52
N VAL A 341 -12.01 -12.78 17.48
CA VAL A 341 -11.91 -13.36 18.83
C VAL A 341 -11.80 -12.22 19.84
N LEU A 342 -12.76 -12.14 20.75
CA LEU A 342 -12.77 -11.14 21.82
C LEU A 342 -12.46 -11.83 23.16
N PRO A 343 -11.56 -11.27 23.99
CA PRO A 343 -11.26 -11.84 25.30
C PRO A 343 -12.47 -11.74 26.24
N ASP A 344 -12.72 -12.81 27.01
CA ASP A 344 -13.78 -12.86 28.02
C ASP A 344 -13.44 -11.93 29.18
N SER A 345 -14.00 -10.73 29.15
CA SER A 345 -13.83 -9.72 30.19
C SER A 345 -15.18 -9.10 30.52
N LYS A 346 -15.33 -8.59 31.75
CA LYS A 346 -16.58 -8.04 32.34
C LYS A 346 -17.04 -6.72 31.68
N GLY A 347 -17.14 -6.70 30.35
CA GLY A 347 -17.52 -5.56 29.51
C GLY A 347 -16.91 -5.73 28.12
N LEU A 348 -17.69 -6.21 27.15
CA LEU A 348 -17.27 -6.28 25.75
C LEU A 348 -17.26 -4.87 25.17
N ILE A 349 -16.06 -4.33 24.92
CA ILE A 349 -15.88 -3.07 24.19
C ILE A 349 -15.75 -3.40 22.71
N PHE A 350 -16.58 -2.78 21.87
CA PHE A 350 -16.56 -2.92 20.43
C PHE A 350 -16.11 -1.61 19.78
N PRO A 351 -14.79 -1.39 19.65
CA PRO A 351 -14.27 -0.13 19.12
C PRO A 351 -14.47 -0.06 17.60
N PHE A 352 -14.86 1.12 17.14
CA PHE A 352 -14.96 1.46 15.73
C PHE A 352 -14.59 2.93 15.54
N GLU A 353 -14.11 3.25 14.35
CA GLU A 353 -13.90 4.62 13.88
C GLU A 353 -15.10 5.01 13.03
N ALA A 354 -15.52 6.27 13.13
CA ALA A 354 -16.58 6.83 12.32
C ALA A 354 -16.20 8.22 11.85
N VAL A 355 -16.60 8.55 10.63
CA VAL A 355 -16.44 9.87 10.02
C VAL A 355 -17.78 10.34 9.49
N ASN A 356 -18.10 11.63 9.68
CA ASN A 356 -19.32 12.28 9.18
C ASN A 356 -20.64 11.56 9.52
N LEU A 357 -20.71 10.91 10.69
CA LEU A 357 -21.90 10.23 11.20
C LEU A 357 -22.36 10.83 12.53
N LYS A 358 -23.67 11.06 12.68
CA LYS A 358 -24.29 11.51 13.93
C LYS A 358 -24.62 10.37 14.89
N ALA A 359 -24.91 9.19 14.34
CA ALA A 359 -25.33 8.00 15.05
C ALA A 359 -24.92 6.76 14.23
N VAL A 360 -24.81 5.61 14.90
CA VAL A 360 -24.52 4.31 14.27
C VAL A 360 -25.49 3.27 14.79
N ASP A 361 -26.22 2.62 13.89
CA ASP A 361 -27.10 1.50 14.24
C ASP A 361 -26.29 0.21 14.35
N VAL A 362 -26.21 -0.34 15.57
CA VAL A 362 -25.51 -1.61 15.81
C VAL A 362 -26.50 -2.75 15.89
N ARG A 363 -26.31 -3.77 15.03
CA ARG A 363 -27.07 -5.03 15.07
C ARG A 363 -26.18 -6.16 15.53
N ILE A 364 -26.50 -6.72 16.69
CA ILE A 364 -25.81 -7.90 17.23
C ILE A 364 -26.61 -9.15 16.86
N ILE A 365 -25.94 -10.12 16.24
CA ILE A 365 -26.55 -11.41 15.87
C ILE A 365 -25.84 -12.50 16.65
N LYS A 366 -26.57 -13.19 17.53
CA LYS A 366 -26.05 -14.36 18.24
C LYS A 366 -26.33 -15.63 17.44
N ILE A 367 -25.28 -16.39 17.15
CA ILE A 367 -25.40 -17.77 16.67
C ILE A 367 -25.36 -18.66 17.91
N PHE A 368 -26.40 -19.47 18.12
CA PHE A 368 -26.44 -20.42 19.24
C PHE A 368 -25.56 -21.63 18.92
N GLU A 369 -25.00 -22.25 19.96
CA GLU A 369 -24.05 -23.37 19.87
C GLU A 369 -24.52 -24.46 18.89
N ASN A 370 -25.81 -24.80 18.94
CA ASN A 370 -26.45 -25.81 18.11
C ASN A 370 -26.36 -25.53 16.59
N ASN A 371 -26.19 -24.26 16.19
CA ASN A 371 -26.17 -23.81 14.80
C ASN A 371 -24.77 -23.48 14.29
N VAL A 372 -23.74 -23.53 15.14
CA VAL A 372 -22.35 -23.23 14.77
C VAL A 372 -21.82 -24.18 13.69
N PRO A 373 -22.04 -25.51 13.76
CA PRO A 373 -21.57 -26.42 12.71
C PRO A 373 -22.16 -26.10 11.33
N GLN A 374 -23.43 -25.70 11.27
CA GLN A 374 -24.10 -25.32 10.02
C GLN A 374 -23.60 -23.96 9.49
N PHE A 375 -23.27 -23.01 10.36
CA PHE A 375 -22.69 -21.73 9.96
C PHE A 375 -21.30 -21.93 9.31
N LEU A 376 -20.46 -22.75 9.94
CA LEU A 376 -19.09 -23.02 9.47
C LEU A 376 -19.02 -23.86 8.18
N GLN A 377 -20.11 -24.51 7.77
CA GLN A 377 -20.19 -25.21 6.49
C GLN A 377 -20.20 -24.26 5.28
N VAL A 378 -20.61 -23.01 5.47
CA VAL A 378 -20.79 -22.01 4.40
C VAL A 378 -20.07 -20.69 4.67
N ASN A 379 -19.52 -20.51 5.87
CA ASN A 379 -18.83 -19.30 6.30
C ASN A 379 -17.56 -19.64 7.08
N ASN A 380 -16.55 -18.78 6.97
CA ASN A 380 -15.48 -18.70 7.96
C ASN A 380 -15.96 -17.89 9.18
N TYR A 381 -15.11 -17.72 10.19
CA TYR A 381 -15.43 -16.96 11.41
C TYR A 381 -15.91 -15.51 11.14
N ASP A 382 -15.46 -14.90 10.05
CA ASP A 382 -15.82 -13.55 9.59
C ASP A 382 -16.92 -13.53 8.50
N GLY A 383 -17.44 -14.70 8.12
CA GLY A 383 -18.38 -14.82 7.01
C GLY A 383 -19.78 -14.31 7.35
N GLN A 384 -20.42 -13.66 6.37
CA GLN A 384 -21.76 -13.05 6.53
C GLN A 384 -22.85 -13.73 5.69
N TYR A 385 -22.55 -14.85 5.04
CA TYR A 385 -23.43 -15.52 4.09
C TYR A 385 -24.50 -16.36 4.81
N GLN A 386 -25.76 -16.29 4.34
CA GLN A 386 -26.89 -17.06 4.87
C GLN A 386 -27.12 -16.98 6.39
N LEU A 387 -26.65 -15.91 7.06
CA LEU A 387 -26.87 -15.66 8.49
C LEU A 387 -28.35 -15.78 8.90
N LYS A 388 -29.29 -15.49 8.00
CA LYS A 388 -30.75 -15.63 8.22
C LYS A 388 -31.22 -17.06 8.49
N LYS A 389 -30.54 -18.08 7.97
CA LYS A 389 -30.93 -19.50 8.19
C LYS A 389 -30.41 -20.06 9.50
N SER A 390 -29.42 -19.40 10.12
CA SER A 390 -28.71 -19.89 11.31
C SER A 390 -29.00 -19.05 12.57
N ARG A 391 -29.92 -18.07 12.52
CA ARG A 391 -30.15 -17.05 13.58
C ARG A 391 -31.61 -16.95 14.07
N THR A 392 -31.75 -16.39 15.28
CA THR A 392 -32.96 -15.71 15.78
C THR A 392 -32.59 -14.26 16.15
N THR A 393 -33.41 -13.26 15.79
CA THR A 393 -33.12 -11.82 15.95
C THR A 393 -33.20 -11.37 17.42
N CYS A 394 -32.19 -10.66 17.93
CA CYS A 394 -32.22 -10.04 19.26
C CYS A 394 -31.79 -8.55 19.18
N TYR A 395 -32.69 -7.67 19.65
CA TYR A 395 -32.55 -6.24 19.99
C TYR A 395 -32.09 -5.22 18.92
N PHE A 396 -32.74 -4.05 18.99
CA PHE A 396 -32.35 -2.79 18.35
C PHE A 396 -32.01 -1.81 19.47
N LYS A 397 -30.89 -1.10 19.38
CA LYS A 397 -30.60 0.04 20.26
C LYS A 397 -30.08 1.19 19.41
N ASN A 398 -30.87 2.27 19.36
CA ASN A 398 -30.40 3.56 18.85
C ASN A 398 -29.50 4.18 19.92
N ASN A 399 -28.30 4.60 19.52
CA ASN A 399 -27.49 5.54 20.28
C ASN A 399 -27.25 6.78 19.42
#